data_AF-A0A352SDQ2-F1
#
_entry.id   AF-A0A352SDQ2-F1
#
_cell.length_a   1.000
_cell.length_b   1.000
_cell.length_c   1.000
_cell.angle_alpha   90.00
_cell.angle_beta   90.00
_cell.angle_gamma   90.00
#
_symmetry.space_group_name_H-M   'P 1'
#
loop_
_entity.id
_entity.type
_entity.pdbx_description
1 polymer ?
#
loop_
_entity_poly.entity_id
_entity_poly.type
_entity_poly.pdbx_seq_one_letter_code
_entity_poly.pdbx_strand_id
1 'polypeptide(L)' 'ECAVIGVPDARWGERPMAFVVRQPDSDVGAEDIRAELMNHVSAQRLSKFAVPEADRIAFVAEIPKTSVGKI' A
#
# COMPACT_ATOMS: atom_id res chain seq x y z
N GLU A 1 -3.40 5.32 8.44
CA GLU A 1 -3.99 5.72 7.14
C GLU A 1 -3.03 5.32 6.01
N CYS A 2 -3.45 5.38 4.74
CA CYS A 2 -2.57 5.05 3.63
C CYS A 2 -2.91 5.81 2.35
N ALA A 3 -1.94 5.87 1.44
CA ALA A 3 -2.08 6.30 0.06
C ALA A 3 -1.44 5.27 -0.86
N VAL A 4 -2.04 5.01 -2.02
CA VAL A 4 -1.51 4.08 -3.01
C VAL A 4 -1.43 4.80 -4.35
N ILE A 5 -0.27 4.74 -4.98
CA ILE A 5 -0.03 5.35 -6.29
C ILE A 5 0.53 4.32 -7.27
N GLY A 6 0.29 4.54 -8.56
CA GLY A 6 1.01 3.83 -9.62
C GLY A 6 2.42 4.40 -9.75
N VAL A 7 3.43 3.53 -9.73
CA VAL A 7 4.81 3.89 -10.10
C VAL A 7 5.19 3.18 -11.39
N PRO A 8 6.02 3.81 -12.25
CA PRO A 8 6.47 3.20 -13.49
C PRO A 8 7.11 1.82 -13.25
N ASP A 9 6.77 0.86 -14.08
CA ASP A 9 7.33 -0.49 -14.07
C ASP A 9 7.65 -0.94 -15.49
N ALA A 10 8.88 -1.43 -15.71
CA ALA A 10 9.36 -1.78 -17.04
C ALA A 10 8.58 -2.94 -17.69
N ARG A 11 7.96 -3.81 -16.90
CA ARG A 11 7.27 -5.00 -17.40
C ARG A 11 5.77 -4.76 -17.57
N TRP A 12 5.16 -4.01 -16.66
CA TRP A 12 3.71 -3.88 -16.56
C TRP A 12 3.20 -2.46 -16.84
N GLY A 13 4.09 -1.53 -17.20
CA GLY A 13 3.78 -0.12 -17.37
C GLY A 13 3.73 0.58 -16.01
N GLU A 14 2.84 0.11 -15.13
CA GLU A 14 2.69 0.62 -13.77
C GLU A 14 2.49 -0.51 -12.75
N ARG A 15 2.87 -0.21 -11.51
CA ARG A 15 2.71 -1.10 -10.36
C ARG A 15 2.33 -0.29 -9.12
N PRO A 16 1.55 -0.87 -8.20
CA PRO A 16 1.17 -0.17 -6.98
C PRO A 16 2.36 0.03 -6.04
N MET A 17 2.44 1.24 -5.47
CA MET A 17 3.30 1.63 -4.36
C MET A 17 2.41 2.15 -3.24
N ALA A 18 2.53 1.58 -2.04
CA ALA A 18 1.75 1.96 -0.88
C ALA A 18 2.59 2.75 0.12
N PHE A 19 2.06 3.88 0.57
CA PHE A 19 2.56 4.65 1.70
C PHE A 19 1.63 4.47 2.88
N VAL A 20 2.15 3.99 4.00
CA VAL A 20 1.36 3.60 5.17
C VAL A 20 1.83 4.37 6.39
N VAL A 21 0.90 5.06 7.03
CA VAL A 21 1.10 5.64 8.36
C VAL A 21 0.57 4.65 9.38
N ARG A 22 1.47 4.11 10.21
CA ARG A 22 1.11 3.17 11.28
C ARG A 22 0.33 3.89 12.37
N GLN A 23 -0.53 3.14 13.04
CA GLN A 23 -1.08 3.61 14.31
C GLN A 23 0.03 3.60 15.38
N PRO A 24 -0.11 4.44 16.43
CA PRO A 24 0.77 4.35 17.59
C PRO A 24 0.84 2.90 18.11
N ASP A 25 2.04 2.48 18.51
CA ASP A 25 2.33 1.15 19.06
C ASP A 25 2.09 -0.04 18.10
N SER A 26 1.87 0.22 16.81
CA SER A 26 1.75 -0.83 15.81
C SER A 26 3.12 -1.29 15.27
N ASP A 27 3.36 -2.59 15.34
CA ASP A 27 4.55 -3.28 14.83
C ASP A 27 4.35 -3.91 13.44
N VAL A 28 3.19 -3.66 12.80
CA VAL A 28 2.81 -4.28 11.52
C VAL A 28 3.88 -4.08 10.44
N GLY A 29 4.30 -5.18 9.83
CA GLY A 29 5.28 -5.22 8.75
C GLY A 29 4.66 -5.13 7.37
N ALA A 30 5.52 -4.89 6.36
CA ALA A 30 5.10 -4.89 4.96
C ALA A 30 4.57 -6.27 4.52
N GLU A 31 5.18 -7.35 4.99
CA GLU A 31 4.73 -8.72 4.69
C GLU A 31 3.38 -9.04 5.32
N ASP A 32 3.10 -8.55 6.54
CA ASP A 32 1.80 -8.74 7.19
C ASP A 32 0.68 -8.07 6.39
N ILE A 33 0.92 -6.83 5.94
CA ILE A 33 -0.01 -6.10 5.07
C ILE A 33 -0.22 -6.85 3.76
N ARG A 34 0.86 -7.32 3.12
CA ARG A 34 0.78 -8.05 1.86
C ARG A 34 0.03 -9.38 2.02
N ALA A 35 0.29 -10.12 3.09
CA ALA A 35 -0.41 -11.36 3.41
C ALA A 35 -1.92 -11.11 3.57
N GLU A 36 -2.31 -10.06 4.28
CA GLU A 36 -3.72 -9.70 4.41
C GLU A 36 -4.34 -9.31 3.06
N LEU A 37 -3.66 -8.51 2.24
CA LEU A 37 -4.11 -8.20 0.89
C LEU A 37 -4.26 -9.47 0.01
N MET A 38 -3.40 -10.46 0.18
CA MET A 38 -3.53 -11.76 -0.49
C MET A 38 -4.76 -12.54 0.00
N ASN A 39 -5.16 -12.42 1.27
CA ASN A 39 -6.44 -12.97 1.75
C ASN A 39 -7.63 -12.32 1.03
N HIS A 40 -7.57 -11.00 0.79
CA HIS A 40 -8.57 -10.31 -0.03
C HIS A 40 -8.59 -10.78 -1.50
N VAL A 41 -7.44 -11.14 -2.06
CA VAL A 41 -7.35 -11.74 -3.40
C VAL A 41 -8.01 -13.11 -3.44
N SER A 42 -7.71 -13.97 -2.46
CA SER A 42 -8.35 -15.29 -2.32
C SER A 42 -9.87 -15.19 -2.16
N ALA A 43 -10.34 -14.15 -1.46
CA ALA A 43 -11.76 -13.84 -1.32
C ALA A 43 -12.37 -13.14 -2.56
N GLN A 44 -11.64 -13.02 -3.66
CA GLN A 44 -12.06 -12.37 -4.92
C GLN A 44 -12.48 -10.90 -4.76
N ARG A 45 -12.04 -10.24 -3.68
CA ARG A 45 -12.29 -8.81 -3.42
C ARG A 45 -11.26 -7.90 -4.07
N LEU A 46 -10.10 -8.45 -4.41
CA LEU A 46 -8.96 -7.72 -4.96
C LEU A 46 -8.29 -8.53 -6.08
N SER A 47 -7.79 -7.86 -7.11
CA SER A 47 -6.93 -8.51 -8.11
C SER A 47 -5.54 -8.72 -7.55
N LYS A 48 -4.90 -9.85 -7.87
CA LYS A 48 -3.49 -10.09 -7.50
C LYS A 48 -2.55 -8.99 -8.02
N PHE A 49 -2.88 -8.37 -9.14
CA PHE A 49 -2.09 -7.28 -9.72
C PHE A 49 -2.16 -5.97 -8.91
N ALA A 50 -3.20 -5.79 -8.09
CA ALA A 50 -3.37 -4.63 -7.24
C ALA A 50 -2.61 -4.75 -5.89
N VAL A 51 -2.02 -5.91 -5.61
CA VAL A 51 -1.23 -6.12 -4.39
C VAL A 51 0.21 -5.64 -4.64
N PRO A 52 0.71 -4.63 -3.90
CA PRO A 52 2.11 -4.24 -3.97
C PRO A 52 3.02 -5.36 -3.48
N GLU A 53 4.24 -5.44 -4.02
CA GLU A 53 5.28 -6.24 -3.40
C GLU A 53 5.68 -5.60 -2.06
N ALA A 54 6.25 -6.38 -1.14
CA ALA A 54 6.58 -5.90 0.20
C ALA A 54 7.62 -4.75 0.18
N ASP A 55 8.53 -4.75 -0.79
CA ASP A 55 9.50 -3.67 -1.02
C ASP A 55 8.85 -2.37 -1.55
N ARG A 56 7.59 -2.43 -1.99
CA ARG A 56 6.78 -1.28 -2.43
C ARG A 56 5.72 -0.86 -1.40
N ILE A 57 5.91 -1.26 -0.14
CA ILE A 57 5.12 -0.80 1.00
C ILE A 57 6.06 0.02 1.90
N ALA A 58 5.98 1.33 1.79
CA ALA A 58 6.79 2.26 2.57
C ALA A 58 6.01 2.75 3.79
N PHE A 59 6.66 2.71 4.95
CA PHE A 59 6.13 3.31 6.16
C PHE A 59 6.60 4.76 6.26
N VAL A 60 5.65 5.68 6.43
CA VAL A 60 5.92 7.12 6.53
C VAL A 60 5.31 7.66 7.82
N ALA A 61 5.91 8.73 8.36
CA ALA A 61 5.41 9.37 9.58
C ALA A 61 4.05 10.04 9.36
N GLU A 62 3.87 10.64 8.18
CA GLU A 62 2.62 11.28 7.77
C GLU A 62 2.48 11.26 6.24
N ILE A 63 1.25 11.44 5.77
CA ILE A 63 0.97 11.68 4.35
C ILE A 63 0.57 13.15 4.24
N PRO A 64 1.28 13.97 3.42
CA PRO A 64 0.97 15.38 3.27
C PRO A 64 -0.47 15.56 2.80
N LYS A 65 -1.21 16.42 3.49
CA LYS A 65 -2.57 16.79 3.12
C LYS A 65 -2.64 18.28 2.82
N THR A 66 -3.42 18.63 1.80
CA THR A 66 -3.79 20.03 1.55
C THR A 66 -4.62 20.58 2.72
N SER A 67 -4.78 21.91 2.81
CA SER A 67 -5.55 22.58 3.87
C SER A 67 -7.02 22.15 3.95
N VAL A 68 -7.55 21.53 2.89
CA VAL A 68 -8.90 20.94 2.83
C VAL A 68 -8.92 19.42 2.98
N GLY A 69 -7.80 18.81 3.40
CA GLY A 69 -7.71 17.39 3.73
C GLY A 69 -7.54 16.43 2.54
N LYS A 70 -7.21 16.94 1.34
CA LYS A 70 -6.90 16.08 0.19
C LYS A 70 -5.49 15.51 0.29
N ILE A 71 -5.39 14.21 0.06
CA ILE A 71 -4.15 13.45 -0.22
C ILE A 71 -3.87 13.54 -1.72
#